data_AF-A0A497K9W4-F1
#
_entry.id   AF-A0A497K9W4-F1
#
_cell.length_a   1.000
_cell.length_b   1.000
_cell.length_c   1.000
_cell.angle_alpha   90.00
_cell.angle_beta   90.00
_cell.angle_gamma   90.00
#
_symmetry.space_group_name_H-M   'P 1'
#
loop_
_entity.id
_entity.type
_entity.pdbx_description
1 polymer ?
#
loop_
_entity_poly.entity_id
_entity_poly.type
_entity_poly.pdbx_seq_one_letter_code
_entity_poly.pdbx_strand_id
1 'polypeptide(L)'
;MRKQVEVKKRGKVVIIRFYKRKTYEPERKPSVKRFLRKMKAILFPCRAIEITAEQLEDLILKTFGSDYEYHVLISDEKFRIITKDQMQQLLKEDDTDTLPYIWTYGDCDDFSDVLLGQLTRKTWNQGFAIGQLWYFNPRFGHAVNLFCDGEKIWVVEPQNDQIMEWGTGDYSGKAFMVKF
;
A
#
# COMPACT_ATOMS: atom_id res chain seq x y z
N MET A 1 -9.83 -27.69 -8.68
CA MET A 1 -9.72 -26.95 -7.40
C MET A 1 -8.94 -25.66 -7.68
N ARG A 2 -9.56 -24.47 -7.64
CA ARG A 2 -8.78 -23.23 -7.83
C ARG A 2 -7.93 -22.98 -6.56
N LYS A 3 -6.67 -22.54 -6.69
CA LYS A 3 -5.71 -22.34 -5.57
C LYS A 3 -6.01 -21.11 -4.70
N GLN A 4 -6.06 -21.24 -3.36
CA GLN A 4 -6.35 -20.14 -2.42
C GLN A 4 -5.29 -19.03 -2.43
N VAL A 5 -4.05 -19.42 -2.69
CA VAL A 5 -2.92 -18.53 -2.95
C VAL A 5 -2.43 -18.83 -4.36
N GLU A 6 -2.15 -17.80 -5.14
CA GLU A 6 -1.41 -17.93 -6.39
C GLU A 6 -0.02 -17.40 -6.19
N VAL A 7 0.96 -18.23 -6.48
CA VAL A 7 2.37 -17.83 -6.58
C VAL A 7 2.75 -17.93 -8.05
N LYS A 8 3.22 -16.83 -8.61
CA LYS A 8 3.69 -16.76 -10.00
C LYS A 8 4.99 -15.97 -10.08
N LYS A 9 5.74 -16.19 -11.15
CA LYS A 9 6.98 -15.47 -11.43
C LYS A 9 6.82 -14.65 -12.70
N ARG A 10 7.21 -13.37 -12.67
CA ARG A 10 7.27 -12.48 -13.85
C ARG A 10 8.68 -11.89 -13.92
N GLY A 11 9.43 -12.24 -14.95
CA GLY A 11 10.88 -11.99 -14.97
C GLY A 11 11.56 -12.70 -13.80
N LYS A 12 12.31 -11.96 -12.98
CA LYS A 12 12.91 -12.45 -11.73
C LYS A 12 12.04 -12.22 -10.48
N VAL A 13 10.89 -11.57 -10.62
CA VAL A 13 10.01 -11.17 -9.52
C VAL A 13 9.05 -12.29 -9.15
N VAL A 14 8.93 -12.57 -7.85
CA VAL A 14 7.94 -13.52 -7.31
C VAL A 14 6.73 -12.74 -6.84
N ILE A 15 5.55 -13.09 -7.36
CA ILE A 15 4.28 -12.46 -7.04
C ILE A 15 3.39 -13.46 -6.33
N ILE A 16 2.88 -13.07 -5.18
CA ILE A 16 2.01 -13.85 -4.30
C ILE A 16 0.68 -13.12 -4.17
N ARG A 17 -0.39 -13.74 -4.65
CA ARG A 17 -1.76 -13.25 -4.53
C ARG A 17 -2.56 -14.05 -3.54
N PHE A 18 -3.29 -13.35 -2.69
CA PHE A 18 -4.28 -13.94 -1.80
C PHE A 18 -5.67 -13.76 -2.40
N TYR A 19 -6.34 -14.85 -2.76
CA TYR A 19 -7.73 -14.80 -3.22
C TYR A 19 -8.69 -15.02 -2.05
N LYS A 20 -9.59 -14.07 -1.79
CA LYS A 20 -10.68 -14.27 -0.83
C LYS A 20 -11.68 -15.29 -1.40
N ARG A 21 -11.63 -16.54 -0.92
CA ARG A 21 -12.55 -17.60 -1.40
C ARG A 21 -13.48 -18.18 -0.36
N LYS A 22 -13.21 -17.94 0.92
CA LYS A 22 -14.15 -18.24 2.00
C LYS A 22 -14.07 -17.07 2.96
N THR A 23 -15.15 -16.29 3.06
CA THR A 23 -15.24 -15.25 4.08
C THR A 23 -15.16 -15.92 5.43
N TYR A 24 -14.04 -15.73 6.13
CA TYR A 24 -14.05 -15.89 7.57
C TYR A 24 -14.95 -14.79 8.11
N GLU A 25 -16.13 -15.17 8.61
CA GLU A 25 -17.06 -14.26 9.26
C GLU A 25 -16.88 -14.40 10.76
N PRO A 26 -15.98 -13.61 11.39
CA PRO A 26 -15.84 -13.65 12.83
C PRO A 26 -17.14 -13.21 13.49
N GLU A 27 -17.52 -13.86 14.59
CA GLU A 27 -18.51 -13.30 15.50
C GLU A 27 -17.98 -11.97 16.05
N ARG A 28 -18.75 -10.89 15.84
CA ARG A 28 -18.36 -9.55 16.26
C ARG A 28 -19.39 -8.97 17.21
N LYS A 29 -18.93 -8.44 18.34
CA LYS A 29 -19.76 -7.69 19.28
C LYS A 29 -20.53 -6.55 18.56
N PRO A 30 -21.78 -6.25 18.95
CA PRO A 30 -22.50 -5.09 18.45
C PRO A 30 -21.71 -3.80 18.68
N SER A 31 -21.78 -2.86 17.74
CA SER A 31 -21.07 -1.59 17.82
C SER A 31 -21.84 -0.50 17.10
N VAL A 32 -22.24 0.54 17.86
CA VAL A 32 -22.89 1.74 17.32
C VAL A 32 -21.97 2.45 16.34
N LYS A 33 -20.66 2.55 16.67
CA LYS A 33 -19.64 3.11 15.77
C LYS A 33 -19.61 2.37 14.43
N ARG A 34 -19.71 1.04 14.44
CA ARG A 34 -19.76 0.23 13.22
C ARG A 34 -21.04 0.48 12.43
N PHE A 35 -22.19 0.55 13.09
CA PHE A 35 -23.47 0.83 12.45
C PHE A 35 -23.46 2.19 11.74
N LEU A 36 -23.02 3.25 12.43
CA LEU A 36 -22.89 4.59 11.86
C LEU A 36 -21.91 4.63 10.67
N ARG A 37 -20.77 3.94 10.78
CA ARG A 37 -19.81 3.81 9.66
C ARG A 37 -20.42 3.10 8.45
N LYS A 38 -21.17 2.02 8.67
CA LYS A 38 -21.88 1.30 7.60
C LYS A 38 -22.92 2.19 6.92
N MET A 39 -23.70 2.93 7.70
CA MET A 39 -24.65 3.91 7.15
C MET A 39 -23.95 5.00 6.33
N LYS A 40 -22.86 5.58 6.83
CA LYS A 40 -22.08 6.58 6.10
C LYS A 40 -21.58 6.02 4.76
N ALA A 41 -21.08 4.79 4.74
CA ALA A 41 -20.61 4.14 3.52
C ALA A 41 -21.74 3.89 2.49
N ILE A 42 -22.97 3.61 2.96
CA ILE A 42 -24.13 3.42 2.09
C ILE A 42 -24.61 4.76 1.52
N LEU A 43 -24.70 5.79 2.36
CA LEU A 43 -25.20 7.11 1.96
C LEU A 43 -24.18 7.89 1.11
N PHE A 44 -22.89 7.63 1.32
CA PHE A 44 -21.79 8.29 0.62
C PHE A 44 -20.83 7.24 0.08
N PRO A 45 -21.21 6.51 -0.98
CA PRO A 45 -20.36 5.49 -1.58
C PRO A 45 -19.12 6.14 -2.19
N CYS A 46 -17.96 5.50 -2.02
CA CYS A 46 -16.74 5.88 -2.73
C CYS A 46 -16.94 5.63 -4.22
N ARG A 47 -16.63 6.63 -5.05
CA ARG A 47 -16.75 6.59 -6.52
C ARG A 47 -15.40 6.58 -7.24
N ALA A 48 -14.32 6.28 -6.52
CA ALA A 48 -13.00 6.19 -7.11
C ALA A 48 -12.92 5.04 -8.12
N ILE A 49 -12.13 5.24 -9.18
CA ILE A 49 -11.90 4.27 -10.24
C ILE A 49 -11.19 3.04 -9.65
N GLU A 50 -11.53 1.85 -10.15
CA GLU A 50 -10.94 0.59 -9.73
C GLU A 50 -9.88 0.11 -10.74
N ILE A 51 -8.82 -0.51 -10.23
CA ILE A 51 -7.83 -1.28 -10.98
C ILE A 51 -7.81 -2.73 -10.48
N THR A 52 -7.51 -3.69 -11.34
CA THR A 52 -7.35 -5.09 -10.95
C THR A 52 -5.97 -5.38 -10.39
N ALA A 53 -5.84 -6.50 -9.67
CA ALA A 53 -4.54 -7.01 -9.23
C ALA A 53 -3.54 -7.17 -10.38
N GLU A 54 -3.97 -7.63 -11.57
CA GLU A 54 -3.10 -7.70 -12.77
C GLU A 54 -2.59 -6.33 -13.19
N GLN A 55 -3.48 -5.33 -13.27
CA GLN A 55 -3.10 -3.98 -13.66
C GLN A 55 -2.12 -3.36 -12.65
N LEU A 56 -2.36 -3.58 -11.35
CA LEU A 56 -1.46 -3.13 -10.31
C LEU A 56 -0.08 -3.80 -10.41
N GLU A 57 -0.01 -5.10 -10.72
CA GLU A 57 1.28 -5.77 -10.97
C GLU A 57 2.03 -5.18 -12.15
N ASP A 58 1.35 -4.90 -13.25
CA ASP A 58 1.97 -4.29 -14.43
C ASP A 58 2.61 -2.94 -14.05
N LEU A 59 1.92 -2.15 -13.23
CA LEU A 59 2.44 -0.90 -12.69
C LEU A 59 3.61 -1.13 -11.73
N ILE A 60 3.55 -2.13 -10.84
CA ILE A 60 4.65 -2.51 -9.94
C ILE A 60 5.91 -2.87 -10.74
N LEU A 61 5.79 -3.75 -11.74
CA LEU A 61 6.93 -4.19 -12.54
C LEU A 61 7.47 -3.07 -13.44
N LYS A 62 6.60 -2.20 -13.96
CA LYS A 62 7.01 -1.01 -14.71
C LYS A 62 7.77 -0.02 -13.82
N THR A 63 7.34 0.14 -12.57
CA THR A 63 7.93 1.10 -11.63
C THR A 63 9.27 0.58 -11.08
N PHE A 64 9.31 -0.66 -10.58
CA PHE A 64 10.46 -1.17 -9.85
C PHE A 64 11.40 -2.02 -10.71
N GLY A 65 11.00 -2.44 -11.91
CA GLY A 65 11.77 -3.33 -12.78
C GLY A 65 11.42 -4.81 -12.57
N SER A 66 12.00 -5.69 -13.39
CA SER A 66 11.71 -7.13 -13.33
C SER A 66 12.93 -8.04 -13.60
N ASP A 67 14.11 -7.44 -13.70
CA ASP A 67 15.40 -8.06 -14.04
C ASP A 67 16.21 -8.51 -12.80
N TYR A 68 15.68 -8.27 -11.60
CA TYR A 68 16.23 -8.70 -10.31
C TYR A 68 15.14 -9.30 -9.39
N GLU A 69 15.59 -10.00 -8.35
CA GLU A 69 14.72 -10.76 -7.46
C GLU A 69 14.15 -9.88 -6.34
N TYR A 70 12.83 -9.88 -6.20
CA TYR A 70 12.09 -9.31 -5.08
C TYR A 70 10.70 -9.94 -5.01
N HIS A 71 9.98 -9.67 -3.92
CA HIS A 71 8.68 -10.25 -3.65
C HIS A 71 7.57 -9.20 -3.75
N VAL A 72 6.47 -9.56 -4.40
CA VAL A 72 5.25 -8.77 -4.46
C VAL A 72 4.13 -9.52 -3.77
N LEU A 73 3.49 -8.88 -2.80
CA LEU A 73 2.35 -9.40 -2.05
C LEU A 73 1.11 -8.59 -2.45
N ILE A 74 0.08 -9.26 -2.96
CA ILE A 74 -1.20 -8.62 -3.34
C ILE A 74 -2.33 -9.28 -2.57
N SER A 75 -3.02 -8.46 -1.78
CA SER A 75 -4.01 -8.89 -0.78
C SER A 75 -5.45 -8.99 -1.30
N ASP A 76 -5.79 -8.22 -2.33
CA ASP A 76 -7.14 -8.10 -2.87
C ASP A 76 -7.16 -8.27 -4.40
N GLU A 77 -8.32 -8.65 -4.96
CA GLU A 77 -8.50 -8.85 -6.41
C GLU A 77 -8.58 -7.53 -7.18
N LYS A 78 -9.00 -6.46 -6.51
CA LYS A 78 -9.17 -5.12 -7.06
C LYS A 78 -8.90 -4.07 -5.99
N PHE A 79 -8.46 -2.92 -6.44
CA PHE A 79 -8.15 -1.77 -5.60
C PHE A 79 -8.75 -0.51 -6.21
N ARG A 80 -9.12 0.45 -5.38
CA ARG A 80 -9.46 1.80 -5.84
C ARG A 80 -8.19 2.63 -5.98
N ILE A 81 -8.11 3.46 -7.02
CA ILE A 81 -7.02 4.41 -7.17
C ILE A 81 -7.18 5.56 -6.18
N ILE A 82 -6.08 6.19 -5.80
CA ILE A 82 -6.05 7.41 -5.01
C ILE A 82 -5.21 8.45 -5.74
N THR A 83 -5.79 9.61 -6.04
CA THR A 83 -5.05 10.66 -6.74
C THR A 83 -3.98 11.26 -5.83
N LYS A 84 -2.95 11.85 -6.42
CA LYS A 84 -1.90 12.55 -5.65
C LYS A 84 -2.50 13.63 -4.74
N ASP A 85 -3.47 14.41 -5.22
CA ASP A 85 -4.15 15.44 -4.42
C ASP A 85 -4.91 14.83 -3.23
N GLN A 86 -5.58 13.70 -3.43
CA GLN A 86 -6.26 12.99 -2.33
C GLN A 86 -5.27 12.45 -1.31
N MET A 87 -4.13 11.90 -1.75
CA MET A 87 -3.08 11.48 -0.83
C MET A 87 -2.52 12.66 -0.04
N GLN A 88 -2.22 13.78 -0.70
CA GLN A 88 -1.76 14.99 -0.01
C GLN A 88 -2.77 15.51 1.03
N GLN A 89 -4.08 15.39 0.77
CA GLN A 89 -5.09 15.72 1.76
C GLN A 89 -5.08 14.76 2.95
N LEU A 90 -4.89 13.46 2.73
CA LEU A 90 -4.80 12.47 3.81
C LEU A 90 -3.57 12.69 4.69
N LEU A 91 -2.42 13.00 4.09
CA LEU A 91 -1.17 13.30 4.79
C LEU A 91 -1.28 14.57 5.64
N LYS A 92 -1.92 15.64 5.14
CA LYS A 92 -2.18 16.86 5.93
C LYS A 92 -3.02 16.63 7.20
N GLU A 93 -3.81 15.57 7.24
CA GLU A 93 -4.63 15.19 8.39
C GLU A 93 -3.95 14.12 9.26
N ASP A 94 -2.74 13.70 8.89
CA ASP A 94 -1.91 12.74 9.59
C ASP A 94 -0.82 13.48 10.38
N ASP A 95 -0.21 12.81 11.36
CA ASP A 95 0.84 13.38 12.21
C ASP A 95 2.06 12.43 12.35
N THR A 96 2.16 11.42 11.48
CA THR A 96 3.28 10.46 11.48
C THR A 96 4.63 11.15 11.29
N ASP A 97 4.69 12.21 10.49
CA ASP A 97 5.89 13.02 10.24
C ASP A 97 6.39 13.76 11.50
N THR A 98 5.53 13.93 12.50
CA THR A 98 5.89 14.58 13.77
C THR A 98 6.53 13.64 14.80
N LEU A 99 6.53 12.33 14.52
CA LEU A 99 7.10 11.34 15.44
C LEU A 99 8.64 11.46 15.50
N PRO A 100 9.26 11.19 16.65
CA PRO A 100 10.71 11.18 16.76
C PRO A 100 11.29 9.92 16.12
N TYR A 101 12.30 10.10 15.26
CA TYR A 101 13.09 8.98 14.74
C TYR A 101 14.01 8.42 15.83
N ILE A 102 13.97 7.11 16.04
CA ILE A 102 14.78 6.41 17.03
C ILE A 102 15.50 5.23 16.38
N TRP A 103 16.80 5.42 16.12
CA TRP A 103 17.69 4.51 15.38
C TRP A 103 17.59 3.02 15.69
N THR A 104 17.15 2.63 16.88
CA THR A 104 17.19 1.24 17.36
C THR A 104 15.85 0.51 17.32
N TYR A 105 14.72 1.21 17.25
CA TYR A 105 13.39 0.59 17.42
C TYR A 105 12.20 1.44 16.91
N GLY A 106 12.47 2.62 16.35
CA GLY A 106 11.47 3.56 15.89
C GLY A 106 11.97 4.20 14.62
N ASP A 107 12.26 3.37 13.62
CA ASP A 107 12.92 3.79 12.39
C ASP A 107 12.01 3.62 11.16
N CYS A 108 12.59 3.46 9.98
CA CYS A 108 11.87 3.66 8.73
C CYS A 108 10.65 2.73 8.54
N ASP A 109 10.76 1.48 8.98
CA ASP A 109 9.68 0.50 8.90
C ASP A 109 8.55 0.80 9.89
N ASP A 110 8.87 1.25 11.11
CA ASP A 110 7.86 1.68 12.09
C ASP A 110 7.05 2.87 11.58
N PHE A 111 7.71 3.90 11.02
CA PHE A 111 7.02 5.03 10.39
C PHE A 111 6.12 4.55 9.24
N SER A 112 6.61 3.62 8.42
CA SER A 112 5.83 3.07 7.31
C SER A 112 4.58 2.31 7.79
N ASP A 113 4.71 1.55 8.87
CA ASP A 113 3.61 0.80 9.48
C ASP A 113 2.58 1.73 10.15
N VAL A 114 3.05 2.77 10.85
CA VAL A 114 2.17 3.78 11.45
C VAL A 114 1.36 4.49 10.38
N LEU A 115 2.01 5.03 9.34
CA LEU A 115 1.30 5.72 8.27
C LEU A 115 0.31 4.79 7.55
N LEU A 116 0.72 3.56 7.21
CA LEU A 116 -0.18 2.58 6.58
C LEU A 116 -1.40 2.31 7.48
N GLY A 117 -1.19 2.16 8.79
CA GLY A 117 -2.24 1.95 9.77
C GLY A 117 -3.23 3.11 9.82
N GLN A 118 -2.74 4.34 9.81
CA GLN A 118 -3.58 5.54 9.82
C GLN A 118 -4.38 5.70 8.53
N LEU A 119 -3.72 5.60 7.38
CA LEU A 119 -4.37 5.66 6.06
C LEU A 119 -5.43 4.57 5.92
N THR A 120 -5.09 3.33 6.29
CA THR A 120 -6.03 2.22 6.27
C THR A 120 -7.18 2.47 7.24
N ARG A 121 -6.96 2.99 8.44
CA ARG A 121 -8.05 3.31 9.38
C ARG A 121 -9.02 4.37 8.82
N LYS A 122 -8.52 5.36 8.08
CA LYS A 122 -9.35 6.37 7.41
C LYS A 122 -10.10 5.81 6.19
N THR A 123 -9.53 4.79 5.54
CA THR A 123 -10.00 4.32 4.22
C THR A 123 -10.40 2.84 4.15
N TRP A 124 -10.47 2.13 5.28
CA TRP A 124 -10.59 0.66 5.34
C TRP A 124 -11.77 0.08 4.56
N ASN A 125 -12.87 0.83 4.44
CA ASN A 125 -14.07 0.42 3.72
C ASN A 125 -14.06 0.80 2.23
N GLN A 126 -13.01 1.46 1.76
CA GLN A 126 -12.85 1.97 0.40
C GLN A 126 -11.83 1.15 -0.41
N GLY A 127 -10.93 0.40 0.21
CA GLY A 127 -10.02 -0.52 -0.50
C GLY A 127 -9.10 0.18 -1.50
N PHE A 128 -8.50 1.30 -1.11
CA PHE A 128 -7.54 1.99 -1.96
C PHE A 128 -6.24 1.19 -2.13
N ALA A 129 -5.58 1.34 -3.28
CA ALA A 129 -4.25 0.81 -3.56
C ALA A 129 -3.19 1.59 -2.77
N ILE A 130 -3.08 1.31 -1.47
CA ILE A 130 -2.07 1.86 -0.56
C ILE A 130 -1.23 0.70 -0.06
N GLY A 131 0.08 0.87 -0.11
CA GLY A 131 1.02 -0.22 0.12
C GLY A 131 2.30 0.20 0.83
N GLN A 132 3.26 -0.70 0.82
CA GLN A 132 4.60 -0.51 1.38
C GLN A 132 5.67 -1.03 0.41
N LEU A 133 6.82 -0.38 0.45
CA LEU A 133 8.04 -0.79 -0.23
C LEU A 133 9.15 -0.91 0.79
N TRP A 134 9.81 -2.05 0.78
CA TRP A 134 11.10 -2.26 1.42
C TRP A 134 12.12 -2.35 0.30
N TYR A 135 13.14 -1.50 0.33
CA TYR A 135 14.15 -1.42 -0.72
C TYR A 135 15.53 -1.18 -0.15
N PHE A 136 16.54 -1.31 -0.99
CA PHE A 136 17.91 -0.95 -0.66
C PHE A 136 18.60 -0.32 -1.85
N ASN A 137 19.57 0.53 -1.54
CA ASN A 137 20.51 1.12 -2.47
C ASN A 137 21.94 0.94 -1.91
N PRO A 138 23.01 1.36 -2.60
CA PRO A 138 24.38 1.19 -2.10
C PRO A 138 24.69 1.91 -0.78
N ARG A 139 23.83 2.83 -0.32
CA ARG A 139 24.02 3.63 0.89
C ARG A 139 23.26 3.06 2.08
N PHE A 140 22.02 2.60 1.91
CA PHE A 140 21.16 2.14 3.00
C PHE A 140 20.01 1.23 2.51
N GLY A 141 19.34 0.58 3.47
CA GLY A 141 18.02 -0.03 3.30
C GLY A 141 16.95 0.85 3.93
N HIS A 142 15.74 0.85 3.35
CA HIS A 142 14.67 1.76 3.76
C HIS A 142 13.28 1.16 3.53
N ALA A 143 12.33 1.60 4.34
CA ALA A 143 10.92 1.27 4.21
C ALA A 143 10.08 2.54 4.05
N VAL A 144 9.19 2.54 3.06
CA VAL A 144 8.36 3.68 2.66
C VAL A 144 6.96 3.21 2.26
N ASN A 145 6.01 4.14 2.18
CA ASN A 145 4.66 3.84 1.75
C ASN A 145 4.49 4.05 0.24
N LEU A 146 3.48 3.40 -0.31
CA LEU A 146 3.14 3.46 -1.73
C LEU A 146 1.68 3.84 -1.92
N PHE A 147 1.37 4.49 -3.04
CA PHE A 147 0.01 4.51 -3.57
C PHE A 147 -0.05 4.46 -5.09
N CYS A 148 -1.16 3.99 -5.64
CA CYS A 148 -1.42 3.97 -7.08
C CYS A 148 -2.49 5.00 -7.47
N ASP A 149 -2.15 5.87 -8.41
CA ASP A 149 -3.08 6.88 -8.97
C ASP A 149 -3.78 6.42 -10.25
N GLY A 150 -3.52 5.17 -10.68
CA GLY A 150 -4.05 4.59 -11.91
C GLY A 150 -3.07 4.64 -13.10
N GLU A 151 -2.05 5.49 -13.04
CA GLU A 151 -1.02 5.61 -14.10
C GLU A 151 0.35 5.13 -13.65
N LYS A 152 0.69 5.37 -12.37
CA LYS A 152 1.96 4.95 -11.77
C LYS A 152 1.81 4.68 -10.27
N ILE A 153 2.89 4.15 -9.71
CA ILE A 153 3.04 4.00 -8.27
C ILE A 153 3.92 5.14 -7.75
N TRP A 154 3.39 5.86 -6.79
CA TRP A 154 4.09 6.91 -6.08
C TRP A 154 4.70 6.35 -4.79
N VAL A 155 5.85 6.89 -4.42
CA VAL A 155 6.51 6.65 -3.13
C VAL A 155 6.17 7.79 -2.19
N VAL A 156 5.84 7.46 -0.95
CA VAL A 156 5.58 8.42 0.14
C VAL A 156 6.59 8.17 1.24
N GLU A 157 7.37 9.21 1.58
CA GLU A 157 8.26 9.21 2.73
C GLU A 157 7.46 9.53 4.00
N PRO A 158 7.19 8.55 4.87
CA PRO A 158 6.36 8.76 6.06
C PRO A 158 6.98 9.70 7.10
N GLN A 159 8.29 9.95 7.06
CA GLN A 159 8.97 10.83 8.02
C GLN A 159 8.82 12.33 7.70
N ASN A 160 8.35 12.69 6.49
CA ASN A 160 8.26 14.10 6.08
C ASN A 160 7.18 14.39 5.01
N ASP A 161 6.27 13.44 4.77
CA ASP A 161 5.17 13.52 3.81
C ASP A 161 5.55 13.78 2.34
N GLN A 162 6.82 13.65 1.97
CA GLN A 162 7.21 13.85 0.58
C GLN A 162 6.66 12.74 -0.32
N ILE A 163 6.11 13.14 -1.47
CA ILE A 163 5.63 12.23 -2.51
C ILE A 163 6.55 12.34 -3.72
N MET A 164 7.30 11.27 -4.02
CA MET A 164 8.23 11.20 -5.14
C MET A 164 7.98 10.04 -6.09
N GLU A 165 8.59 10.15 -7.27
CA GLU A 165 8.69 9.06 -8.22
C GLU A 165 9.89 8.18 -7.89
N TRP A 166 9.73 6.87 -8.03
CA TRP A 166 10.83 5.93 -7.90
C TRP A 166 11.91 6.19 -8.95
N GLY A 167 13.17 6.05 -8.54
CA GLY A 167 14.34 6.38 -9.36
C GLY A 167 14.87 7.80 -9.15
N THR A 168 14.27 8.59 -8.25
CA THR A 168 14.68 9.98 -7.97
C THR A 168 15.43 10.09 -6.65
N GLY A 169 16.67 10.58 -6.70
CA GLY A 169 17.50 10.79 -5.50
C GLY A 169 17.75 9.49 -4.73
N ASP A 170 17.61 9.54 -3.41
CA ASP A 170 17.81 8.38 -2.55
C ASP A 170 16.68 7.33 -2.67
N TYR A 171 15.53 7.70 -3.27
CA TYR A 171 14.39 6.80 -3.57
C TYR A 171 14.61 6.05 -4.89
N SER A 172 15.73 5.34 -4.96
CA SER A 172 16.17 4.53 -6.09
C SER A 172 16.88 3.27 -5.58
N GLY A 173 17.22 2.35 -6.48
CA GLY A 173 17.93 1.12 -6.13
C GLY A 173 17.15 -0.13 -6.51
N LYS A 174 17.04 -1.09 -5.59
CA LYS A 174 16.35 -2.36 -5.81
C LYS A 174 15.28 -2.58 -4.75
N ALA A 175 14.07 -2.87 -5.19
CA ALA A 175 13.02 -3.37 -4.31
C ALA A 175 13.46 -4.70 -3.68
N PHE A 176 13.01 -4.95 -2.47
CA PHE A 176 13.15 -6.22 -1.77
C PHE A 176 11.78 -6.86 -1.53
N MET A 177 10.83 -6.04 -1.07
CA MET A 177 9.44 -6.43 -0.87
C MET A 177 8.51 -5.28 -1.23
N VAL A 178 7.45 -5.58 -1.98
CA VAL A 178 6.35 -4.68 -2.28
C VAL A 178 5.06 -5.33 -1.80
N LYS A 179 4.23 -4.59 -1.09
CA LYS A 179 2.95 -5.09 -0.55
C LYS A 179 1.83 -4.10 -0.84
N PHE A 180 0.72 -4.62 -1.36
CA PHE A 180 -0.57 -3.95 -1.51
C PHE A 180 -1.69 -4.85 -1.00
#